data_AF-A0A2M8B1G7-F1
#
_entry.id   AF-A0A2M8B1G7-F1
#
_cell.length_a   1.000
_cell.length_b   1.000
_cell.length_c   1.000
_cell.angle_alpha   90.00
_cell.angle_beta   90.00
_cell.angle_gamma   90.00
#
_symmetry.space_group_name_H-M   'P 1'
#
loop_
_entity.id
_entity.type
_entity.pdbx_description
1 polymer ?
#
loop_
_entity_poly.entity_id
_entity_poly.type
_entity_poly.pdbx_seq_one_letter_code
_entity_poly.pdbx_strand_id
1 'polypeptide(L)' 'METPKRSIAKTISWRVVATIITGCVTYFLTDRLDFAVTVGLADTFVKFFTYYGHERMWTRIPYGKIRPPDFEI' A
#
# COMPACT_ATOMS: atom_id res chain seq x y z
N MET A 1 -4.76 4.01 -20.54
CA MET A 1 -5.31 5.14 -19.77
C MET A 1 -5.73 4.62 -18.40
N GLU A 2 -5.16 5.16 -17.31
CA GLU A 2 -5.61 4.82 -15.97
C GLU A 2 -7.03 5.34 -15.77
N THR A 3 -7.95 4.47 -15.37
CA THR A 3 -9.32 4.88 -15.07
C THR A 3 -9.39 5.47 -13.67
N PRO A 4 -10.19 6.53 -13.43
CA PRO A 4 -10.32 7.15 -12.10
C PRO A 4 -10.74 6.15 -11.01
N LYS A 5 -11.47 5.08 -11.38
CA LYS A 5 -11.80 3.95 -10.50
C LYS A 5 -10.57 3.19 -9.99
N ARG A 6 -9.51 3.08 -10.80
CA ARG A 6 -8.25 2.42 -10.45
C ARG A 6 -7.47 3.24 -9.41
N SER A 7 -7.41 4.56 -9.59
CA SER A 7 -6.76 5.46 -8.62
C SER A 7 -7.48 5.49 -7.27
N ILE A 8 -8.82 5.49 -7.25
CA ILE A 8 -9.58 5.46 -5.98
C ILE A 8 -9.31 4.16 -5.21
N ALA A 9 -9.34 3.01 -5.89
CA ALA A 9 -8.99 1.73 -5.27
C ALA A 9 -7.55 1.72 -4.74
N LYS A 10 -6.59 2.26 -5.50
CA LYS A 10 -5.19 2.42 -5.06
C LYS A 10 -5.09 3.28 -3.79
N THR A 11 -5.81 4.38 -3.73
CA THR A 11 -5.84 5.27 -2.56
C THR A 11 -6.45 4.60 -1.34
N ILE A 12 -7.56 3.88 -1.49
CA ILE A 12 -8.22 3.17 -0.37
C ILE A 12 -7.31 2.06 0.16
N SER A 13 -6.69 1.25 -0.71
CA SER A 13 -5.74 0.22 -0.31
C SER A 13 -4.56 0.82 0.45
N TRP A 14 -4.01 1.93 -0.02
CA TRP A 14 -2.92 2.63 0.67
C TRP A 14 -3.35 3.19 2.04
N ARG A 15 -4.56 3.74 2.14
CA ARG A 15 -5.10 4.28 3.39
C ARG A 15 -5.28 3.20 4.45
N VAL A 16 -5.87 2.05 4.11
CA VAL A 16 -6.09 0.95 5.07
C VAL A 16 -4.76 0.43 5.64
N VAL A 17 -3.78 0.22 4.76
CA VAL A 17 -2.44 -0.20 5.15
C VAL A 17 -1.78 0.80 6.10
N ALA A 18 -1.79 2.09 5.74
CA ALA A 18 -1.15 3.13 6.55
C ALA A 18 -1.76 3.23 7.94
N THR A 19 -3.08 3.06 8.07
CA THR A 19 -3.77 3.07 9.36
C THR A 19 -3.42 1.86 10.21
N ILE A 20 -3.35 0.65 9.62
CA ILE A 20 -2.96 -0.58 10.35
C ILE A 20 -1.52 -0.44 10.87
N ILE A 21 -0.59 -0.01 10.02
CA ILE A 21 0.80 0.20 10.38
C ILE A 21 0.91 1.18 11.56
N THR A 22 0.27 2.36 11.43
CA THR A 22 0.28 3.39 12.47
C THR A 22 -0.36 2.91 13.77
N GLY A 23 -1.47 2.18 13.70
CA GLY A 23 -2.15 1.60 14.86
C GLY A 23 -1.32 0.55 15.58
N CYS A 24 -0.70 -0.38 14.85
CA CYS A 24 0.24 -1.36 15.41
C CYS A 24 1.43 -0.66 16.08
N VAL A 25 2.07 0.28 15.38
CA VAL A 25 3.19 1.04 15.94
C VAL A 25 2.80 1.76 17.22
N THR A 26 1.68 2.47 17.23
CA THR A 26 1.22 3.24 18.40
C THR A 26 0.91 2.33 19.58
N TYR A 27 0.27 1.17 19.34
CA TYR A 27 -0.03 0.17 20.37
C TYR A 27 1.24 -0.44 20.99
N PHE A 28 2.26 -0.71 20.18
CA PHE A 28 3.53 -1.24 20.65
C PHE A 28 4.42 -0.20 21.34
N LEU A 29 4.18 1.10 21.10
CA LEU A 29 5.04 2.20 21.56
C LEU A 29 4.79 2.62 23.01
N THR A 30 3.66 2.23 23.61
CA THR A 30 3.07 2.87 24.80
C THR A 30 3.92 2.84 26.08
N ASP A 31 5.18 2.38 26.12
CA ASP A 31 5.96 2.65 27.35
C ASP A 31 7.49 2.69 27.35
N ARG A 32 8.22 2.68 26.22
CA ARG A 32 9.71 2.76 26.27
C ARG A 32 10.37 3.43 25.05
N LEU A 33 11.32 4.34 25.29
CA LEU A 33 12.11 5.05 24.27
C LEU A 33 12.97 4.11 23.39
N ASP A 34 13.57 3.06 23.96
CA ASP A 34 14.32 2.05 23.19
C ASP A 34 13.43 1.31 22.18
N PHE A 35 12.16 1.14 22.56
CA PHE A 35 11.15 0.53 21.71
C PHE A 35 10.75 1.46 20.57
N ALA A 36 10.70 2.78 20.81
CA ALA A 36 10.39 3.78 19.79
C ALA A 36 11.34 3.76 18.60
N VAL A 37 12.65 3.65 18.85
CA VAL A 37 13.66 3.59 17.78
C VAL A 37 13.52 2.30 16.97
N THR A 38 13.37 1.17 17.67
CA THR A 38 13.21 -0.15 17.04
C THR A 38 11.94 -0.21 16.20
N VAL A 39 10.86 0.37 16.71
CA VAL A 39 9.57 0.43 16.02
C VAL A 39 9.60 1.40 14.85
N GLY A 40 10.25 2.57 14.97
CA GLY A 40 10.42 3.49 13.83
C GLY A 40 11.18 2.85 12.66
N LEU A 41 12.21 2.05 12.97
CA LEU A 41 12.91 1.25 11.98
C LEU A 41 11.99 0.15 11.39
N ALA A 42 11.30 -0.61 12.24
CA ALA A 42 10.37 -1.64 11.80
C ALA A 42 9.23 -1.09 10.92
N ASP A 43 8.65 0.06 11.28
CA ASP A 43 7.63 0.78 10.51
C ASP A 43 8.13 1.15 9.12
N THR A 44 9.36 1.65 9.05
CA THR A 44 10.01 2.01 7.78
C THR A 44 10.18 0.77 6.89
N PHE A 45 10.67 -0.33 7.44
CA PHE A 45 10.80 -1.59 6.70
C PHE A 45 9.43 -2.12 6.26
N VAL A 46 8.43 -2.15 7.15
CA VAL A 46 7.07 -2.62 6.85
C VAL A 46 6.43 -1.77 5.76
N LYS A 47 6.56 -0.44 5.79
CA LYS A 47 6.08 0.45 4.71
C LYS A 47 6.79 0.15 3.40
N PHE A 48 8.10 -0.12 3.44
CA PHE A 48 8.87 -0.45 2.25
C PHE A 48 8.39 -1.76 1.60
N PHE A 49 8.29 -2.83 2.39
CA PHE A 49 7.78 -4.13 1.91
C PHE A 49 6.32 -4.03 1.46
N THR A 50 5.49 -3.26 2.16
CA THR A 50 4.08 -3.13 1.81
C THR A 50 3.88 -2.30 0.56
N TYR A 51 4.64 -1.22 0.36
CA TYR A 51 4.62 -0.45 -0.88
C TYR A 51 5.04 -1.34 -2.06
N TYR A 52 6.13 -2.09 -1.91
CA TYR A 52 6.60 -3.03 -2.93
C TYR A 52 5.56 -4.11 -3.24
N GLY A 53 4.98 -4.74 -2.21
CA GLY A 53 3.94 -5.75 -2.35
C GLY A 53 2.66 -5.20 -2.99
N HIS A 54 2.27 -3.98 -2.62
CA HIS A 54 1.12 -3.27 -3.18
C HIS A 54 1.32 -2.98 -4.68
N GLU A 55 2.49 -2.49 -5.07
CA GLU A 55 2.83 -2.26 -6.48
C GLU A 55 2.83 -3.59 -7.27
N ARG A 56 3.33 -4.67 -6.67
CA ARG A 56 3.35 -6.02 -7.25
C ARG A 56 1.95 -6.62 -7.39
N MET A 57 1.08 -6.47 -6.37
CA MET A 57 -0.33 -6.86 -6.42
C MET A 57 -1.07 -6.06 -7.49
N TRP A 58 -0.86 -4.74 -7.57
CA TRP A 58 -1.46 -3.91 -8.62
C TRP A 58 -1.03 -4.32 -10.03
N THR A 59 0.18 -4.86 -10.18
CA THR A 59 0.66 -5.38 -11.46
C THR A 59 -0.09 -6.67 -11.86
N ARG A 60 -0.48 -7.49 -10.88
CA ARG A 60 -1.19 -8.77 -11.10
C ARG A 60 -2.70 -8.63 -11.20
N ILE A 61 -3.29 -7.63 -10.55
CA ILE A 61 -4.75 -7.44 -10.60
C ILE A 61 -5.12 -6.81 -11.96
N PRO A 62 -5.89 -7.50 -12.82
CA PRO A 62 -6.35 -6.96 -14.11
C PRO A 62 -7.52 -5.98 -13.94
N TYR A 63 -7.51 -5.16 -12.89
CA TYR A 63 -8.58 -4.20 -12.62
C TYR A 63 -8.36 -2.93 -13.46
N GLY A 64 -9.28 -2.66 -14.37
CA GLY A 64 -9.24 -1.48 -15.23
C GLY A 64 -8.33 -1.58 -16.47
N LYS A 65 -7.88 -2.78 -16.88
CA LYS A 65 -7.28 -2.97 -18.20
C LYS A 65 -8.38 -2.79 -19.27
N ILE A 66 -8.46 -1.60 -19.83
CA ILE A 66 -9.19 -1.36 -21.09
C ILE A 66 -8.44 -2.16 -22.15
N ARG A 67 -9.07 -3.21 -22.71
CA ARG A 67 -8.52 -3.88 -23.89
C ARG A 67 -8.31 -2.80 -24.96
N PRO A 68 -7.15 -2.72 -25.62
CA PRO A 68 -7.05 -1.87 -26.79
C PRO A 68 -8.21 -2.25 -27.72
N PRO A 69 -8.96 -1.30 -28.29
CA PRO A 69 -9.95 -1.66 -29.30
C PRO A 69 -9.19 -2.43 -30.39
N ASP A 70 -9.65 -3.65 -30.68
CA ASP A 70 -9.15 -4.43 -31.79
C ASP A 70 -9.47 -3.60 -33.04
N PHE A 71 -8.50 -2.81 -33.50
CA PHE A 71 -8.57 -2.21 -34.82
C PHE A 71 -8.31 -3.36 -35.80
N GLU A 72 -9.36 -4.15 -36.05
CA GLU A 72 -9.44 -4.96 -37.27
C GLU A 72 -9.34 -3.99 -38.45
N ILE A 73 -8.29 -4.16 -39.25
CA ILE A 73 -8.01 -3.44 -40.49
C ILE A 73 -8.69 -4.18 -41.64
#